data_AF-A0A2V8FQ09-F1
#
_entry.id   AF-A0A2V8FQ09-F1
#
_cell.length_a   1.000
_cell.length_b   1.000
_cell.length_c   1.000
_cell.angle_alpha   90.00
_cell.angle_beta   90.00
_cell.angle_gamma   90.00
#
_symmetry.space_group_name_H-M   'P 1'
#
loop_
_entity.id
_entity.type
_entity.pdbx_description
1 polymer ?
#
loop_
_entity_poly.entity_id
_entity_poly.type
_entity_poly.pdbx_seq_one_letter_code
_entity_poly.pdbx_strand_id
1 'polypeptide(L)'
;QTSYKDLLAKSEQSKVAAELERGEIAEQFRVLDPARPPVRPIGLVRLQINGIGAIAGVVLGVLFAALLELLDTTFHSAQEVIDVLKIPVIARVPYIPNDSDRQRQQRTRMFASAAASVTVILGGYGFWAMQLWKFIK
;
A
#
# COMPACT_ATOMS: atom_id res chain seq x y z
N GLN A 1 -12.66 5.46 80.41
CA GLN A 1 -11.51 4.88 79.66
C GLN A 1 -11.89 3.67 78.79
N THR A 2 -13.08 3.11 78.92
CA THR A 2 -13.58 1.97 78.13
C THR A 2 -13.92 2.33 76.69
N SER A 3 -14.51 3.51 76.43
CA SER A 3 -14.92 3.93 75.07
C SER A 3 -13.77 4.05 74.07
N TYR A 4 -12.58 4.51 74.50
CA TYR A 4 -11.39 4.57 73.64
C TYR A 4 -10.89 3.18 73.24
N LYS A 5 -10.97 2.21 74.17
CA LYS A 5 -10.57 0.81 73.90
C LYS A 5 -11.52 0.15 72.90
N ASP A 6 -12.81 0.43 72.99
CA ASP A 6 -13.80 -0.10 72.03
C ASP A 6 -13.62 0.49 70.63
N LEU A 7 -13.40 1.80 70.51
CA LEU A 7 -13.16 2.42 69.21
C LEU A 7 -11.83 1.96 68.58
N LEU A 8 -10.79 1.79 69.39
CA LEU A 8 -9.52 1.23 68.93
C LEU A 8 -9.69 -0.22 68.46
N ALA A 9 -10.39 -1.05 69.24
CA ALA A 9 -10.68 -2.43 68.86
C ALA A 9 -11.48 -2.51 67.55
N LYS A 10 -12.48 -1.65 67.38
CA LYS A 10 -13.31 -1.60 66.17
C LYS A 10 -12.54 -1.09 64.95
N SER A 11 -11.60 -0.16 65.14
CA SER A 11 -10.68 0.30 64.08
C SER A 11 -9.74 -0.80 63.61
N GLU A 12 -9.11 -1.52 64.54
CA GLU A 12 -8.22 -2.64 64.21
C GLU A 12 -9.00 -3.79 63.56
N GLN A 13 -10.21 -4.09 64.04
CA GLN A 13 -11.09 -5.07 63.38
C GLN A 13 -11.48 -4.65 61.95
N SER A 14 -11.74 -3.37 61.72
CA SER A 14 -12.09 -2.86 60.37
C SER A 14 -10.88 -2.90 59.43
N LYS A 15 -9.66 -2.64 59.92
CA LYS A 15 -8.43 -2.80 59.13
C LYS A 15 -8.22 -4.25 58.72
N VAL A 16 -8.35 -5.19 59.66
CA VAL A 16 -8.20 -6.62 59.37
C VAL A 16 -9.26 -7.09 58.38
N ALA A 17 -10.51 -6.65 58.52
CA ALA A 17 -11.57 -6.97 57.57
C ALA A 17 -11.29 -6.39 56.17
N ALA A 18 -10.81 -5.15 56.08
CA ALA A 18 -10.46 -4.52 54.80
C ALA A 18 -9.24 -5.16 54.13
N GLU A 19 -8.28 -5.67 54.91
CA GLU A 19 -7.14 -6.44 54.40
C GLU A 19 -7.57 -7.82 53.89
N LEU A 20 -8.50 -8.50 54.58
CA LEU A 20 -9.08 -9.76 54.11
C LEU A 20 -9.88 -9.55 52.81
N GLU A 21 -10.71 -8.52 52.74
CA GLU A 21 -11.51 -8.20 51.55
C GLU A 21 -10.60 -7.84 50.36
N ARG A 22 -9.51 -7.09 50.57
CA ARG A 22 -8.49 -6.83 49.53
C ARG A 22 -7.76 -8.11 49.09
N GLY A 23 -7.57 -9.07 50.00
CA GLY A 23 -7.00 -10.38 49.68
C GLY A 23 -7.96 -11.28 48.88
N GLU A 24 -9.26 -11.19 49.15
CA GLU A 24 -10.31 -11.99 48.51
C GLU A 24 -10.82 -11.40 47.18
N ILE A 25 -10.71 -10.07 46.97
CA ILE A 25 -11.00 -9.41 45.67
C ILE A 25 -9.96 -9.79 44.60
N ALA A 26 -8.88 -10.47 44.97
CA ALA A 26 -8.06 -11.21 44.01
C ALA A 26 -8.80 -12.49 43.59
N GLU A 27 -9.92 -12.35 42.86
CA GLU A 27 -10.43 -13.42 42.02
C GLU A 27 -9.24 -13.93 41.21
N GLN A 28 -8.75 -15.14 41.52
CA GLN A 28 -7.66 -15.73 40.77
C GLN A 28 -8.18 -15.96 39.36
N PHE A 29 -7.91 -15.01 38.46
CA PHE A 29 -8.17 -15.13 37.04
C PHE A 29 -7.27 -16.24 36.49
N ARG A 30 -7.74 -17.47 36.65
CA ARG A 30 -7.11 -18.64 36.07
C ARG A 30 -7.58 -18.72 34.62
N VAL A 31 -6.64 -18.58 33.71
CA VAL A 31 -6.89 -18.79 32.28
C VAL A 31 -7.31 -20.25 32.08
N LEU A 32 -8.61 -20.49 31.92
CA LEU A 32 -9.20 -21.82 31.72
C LEU A 32 -8.98 -22.34 30.28
N ASP A 33 -8.98 -21.45 29.29
CA ASP A 33 -8.67 -21.78 27.89
C ASP A 33 -7.74 -20.71 27.29
N PRO A 34 -6.51 -21.06 26.91
CA PRO A 34 -5.62 -20.12 26.24
C PRO A 34 -6.16 -19.75 24.86
N ALA A 35 -5.94 -18.49 24.45
CA ALA A 35 -6.35 -18.03 23.14
C ALA A 35 -5.70 -18.87 22.02
N ARG A 36 -6.54 -19.49 21.18
CA ARG A 36 -6.05 -20.28 20.04
C ARG A 36 -5.52 -19.34 18.96
N PRO A 37 -4.30 -19.54 18.45
CA PRO A 37 -3.83 -18.79 17.31
C PRO A 37 -4.72 -19.08 16.09
N PRO A 38 -4.98 -18.08 15.24
CA PRO A 38 -5.85 -18.25 14.09
C PRO A 38 -5.23 -19.24 13.09
N VAL A 39 -6.02 -20.25 12.69
CA VAL A 39 -5.61 -21.29 11.72
C VAL A 39 -5.44 -20.72 10.31
N ARG A 40 -6.09 -19.58 10.02
CA ARG A 40 -6.02 -18.89 8.73
C ARG A 40 -5.82 -17.40 8.96
N PRO A 41 -5.07 -16.71 8.09
CA PRO A 41 -4.91 -15.26 8.19
C PRO A 41 -6.27 -14.59 8.15
N ILE A 42 -6.54 -13.77 9.16
CA ILE A 42 -7.77 -12.99 9.31
C ILE A 42 -7.55 -11.68 8.55
N GLY A 43 -7.89 -11.66 7.26
CA GLY A 43 -7.72 -10.49 6.39
C GLY A 43 -7.90 -10.83 4.92
N LEU A 44 -8.10 -9.79 4.09
CA LEU A 44 -8.13 -9.92 2.63
C LEU A 44 -6.91 -10.69 2.12
N VAL A 45 -7.12 -11.58 1.14
CA VAL A 45 -6.02 -12.36 0.54
C VAL A 45 -5.03 -11.37 -0.08
N ARG A 46 -3.81 -11.28 0.48
CA ARG A 46 -2.78 -10.31 0.06
C ARG A 46 -2.51 -10.33 -1.45
N LEU A 47 -2.68 -11.50 -2.07
CA LEU A 47 -2.59 -11.68 -3.52
C LEU A 47 -3.65 -10.90 -4.30
N GLN A 48 -4.88 -10.82 -3.79
CA GLN A 48 -5.96 -10.07 -4.43
C GLN A 48 -5.68 -8.57 -4.39
N ILE A 49 -5.22 -8.03 -3.26
CA ILE A 49 -4.89 -6.60 -3.14
C ILE A 49 -3.76 -6.22 -4.10
N ASN A 50 -2.68 -7.01 -4.14
CA ASN A 50 -1.56 -6.73 -5.03
C ASN A 50 -1.92 -6.95 -6.50
N GLY A 51 -2.74 -7.96 -6.83
CA GLY A 51 -3.24 -8.18 -8.18
C GLY A 51 -4.11 -7.02 -8.67
N ILE A 52 -5.05 -6.57 -7.83
CA ILE A 52 -5.92 -5.41 -8.14
C ILE A 52 -5.08 -4.15 -8.30
N GLY A 53 -4.12 -3.90 -7.39
CA GLY A 53 -3.23 -2.74 -7.47
C GLY A 53 -2.37 -2.72 -8.73
N ALA A 54 -1.82 -3.87 -9.14
CA ALA A 54 -1.02 -3.99 -10.36
C ALA A 54 -1.85 -3.72 -11.61
N ILE A 55 -3.05 -4.31 -11.71
CA ILE A 55 -3.96 -4.08 -12.83
C ILE A 55 -4.40 -2.61 -12.87
N ALA A 56 -4.82 -2.05 -11.73
CA ALA A 56 -5.26 -0.67 -11.64
C ALA A 56 -4.15 0.32 -12.05
N GLY A 57 -2.90 0.07 -11.64
CA GLY A 57 -1.76 0.90 -12.03
C GLY A 57 -1.50 0.90 -13.54
N VAL A 58 -1.57 -0.26 -14.19
CA VAL A 58 -1.42 -0.36 -15.65
C VAL A 58 -2.57 0.36 -16.36
N VAL A 59 -3.81 0.14 -15.94
CA VAL A 59 -4.98 0.78 -16.54
C VAL A 59 -4.89 2.30 -16.41
N LEU A 60 -4.54 2.82 -15.23
CA LEU A 60 -4.36 4.25 -15.02
C LEU A 60 -3.21 4.81 -15.85
N GLY A 61 -2.09 4.09 -15.99
CA GLY A 61 -0.98 4.50 -16.82
C GLY A 61 -1.34 4.62 -18.30
N VAL A 62 -2.06 3.63 -18.84
CA VAL A 62 -2.55 3.65 -20.24
C VAL A 62 -3.55 4.79 -20.44
N LEU A 63 -4.49 4.96 -19.51
CA LEU A 63 -5.48 6.03 -19.59
C LEU A 63 -4.81 7.40 -19.57
N PHE A 64 -3.79 7.58 -18.72
CA PHE A 64 -3.04 8.82 -18.64
C PHE A 64 -2.23 9.09 -19.91
N ALA A 65 -1.60 8.06 -20.49
CA ALA A 65 -0.91 8.18 -21.77
C ALA A 65 -1.88 8.54 -22.92
N ALA A 66 -3.06 7.90 -22.98
CA ALA A 66 -4.08 8.22 -23.96
C ALA A 66 -4.60 9.65 -23.80
N LEU A 67 -4.77 10.13 -22.56
CA LEU A 67 -5.18 11.51 -22.31
C LEU A 67 -4.12 12.51 -22.80
N LEU A 68 -2.84 12.22 -22.59
CA LEU A 68 -1.75 13.05 -23.10
C LEU A 68 -1.74 13.08 -24.63
N GLU A 69 -1.99 11.95 -25.28
CA GLU A 69 -2.09 11.86 -26.74
C GLU A 69 -3.29 12.67 -27.27
N LEU A 70 -4.45 12.59 -26.62
CA LEU A 70 -5.63 13.38 -27.01
C LEU A 70 -5.43 14.89 -26.85
N LEU A 71 -4.55 15.31 -25.94
CA LEU A 71 -4.19 16.72 -25.73
C LEU A 71 -3.07 17.17 -26.68
N ASP A 72 -2.37 16.25 -27.33
CA ASP A 72 -1.38 16.58 -28.36
C ASP A 72 -2.10 16.88 -29.68
N THR A 73 -1.90 18.09 -30.19
CA THR A 73 -2.48 18.55 -31.46
C THR A 73 -1.49 18.42 -32.63
N THR A 74 -0.45 17.60 -32.47
CA THR A 74 0.60 17.41 -33.48
C THR A 74 0.17 16.39 -34.54
N PHE A 75 0.33 16.73 -35.82
CA PHE A 75 0.12 15.79 -36.92
C PHE A 75 1.31 14.85 -37.05
N HIS A 76 1.08 13.55 -36.87
CA HIS A 76 2.13 12.53 -36.88
C HIS A 76 2.24 11.80 -38.23
N SER A 77 1.21 11.91 -39.08
CA SER A 77 1.17 11.26 -40.39
C SER A 77 0.77 12.22 -41.51
N ALA A 78 1.36 12.01 -42.70
CA ALA A 78 0.96 12.73 -43.91
C ALA A 78 -0.52 12.47 -44.27
N GLN A 79 -1.04 11.29 -43.94
CA GLN A 79 -2.45 10.96 -44.19
C GLN A 79 -3.38 11.79 -43.31
N GLU A 80 -2.99 12.00 -42.06
CA GLU A 80 -3.73 12.81 -41.08
C GLU A 80 -3.84 14.28 -41.52
N VAL A 81 -2.77 14.82 -42.11
CA VAL A 81 -2.75 16.16 -42.72
C VAL A 81 -3.74 16.25 -43.89
N ILE A 82 -3.79 15.23 -44.75
CA ILE A 82 -4.73 15.18 -45.88
C ILE A 82 -6.17 15.09 -45.36
N ASP A 83 -6.44 14.27 -44.35
CA ASP A 83 -7.80 14.07 -43.84
C ASP A 83 -8.32 15.32 -43.11
N VAL A 84 -7.46 15.99 -42.34
CA VAL A 84 -7.84 17.18 -41.54
C VAL A 84 -7.84 18.46 -42.37
N LEU A 85 -6.78 18.72 -43.14
CA LEU A 85 -6.65 19.97 -43.91
C LEU A 85 -7.16 19.85 -45.36
N LYS A 86 -7.47 18.63 -45.85
CA LYS A 86 -7.97 18.37 -47.22
C LYS A 86 -7.08 18.92 -48.33
N ILE A 87 -5.78 18.98 -48.08
CA ILE A 87 -4.76 19.44 -49.04
C ILE A 87 -3.81 18.29 -49.40
N PRO A 88 -3.39 18.17 -50.67
CA PRO A 88 -2.48 17.11 -51.10
C PRO A 88 -1.04 17.37 -50.60
N VAL A 89 -0.39 16.33 -50.07
CA VAL A 89 1.01 16.39 -49.63
C VAL A 89 1.93 16.20 -50.83
N ILE A 90 2.69 17.23 -51.18
CA ILE A 90 3.55 17.25 -52.38
C ILE A 90 4.89 16.53 -52.14
N ALA A 91 5.46 16.65 -50.94
CA ALA A 91 6.71 16.01 -50.56
C ALA A 91 6.78 15.82 -49.03
N ARG A 92 7.51 14.80 -48.57
CA ARG A 92 7.81 14.56 -47.15
C ARG A 92 9.28 14.85 -46.91
N VAL A 93 9.59 15.81 -46.04
CA VAL A 93 10.96 16.10 -45.62
C VAL A 93 11.30 15.21 -44.43
N PRO A 94 12.38 14.42 -44.48
CA PRO A 94 12.80 13.62 -43.34
C PRO A 94 13.27 14.53 -42.20
N TYR A 95 12.84 14.20 -40.99
CA TYR A 95 13.29 14.91 -39.80
C TYR A 95 14.75 14.56 -39.50
N ILE A 96 15.62 15.57 -39.46
CA ILE A 96 17.02 15.43 -39.08
C ILE A 96 17.12 15.81 -37.59
N PRO A 97 17.39 14.86 -36.69
CA PRO A 97 17.42 15.13 -35.25
C PRO A 97 18.61 16.03 -34.90
N ASN A 98 18.36 17.03 -34.07
CA ASN A 98 19.39 17.89 -33.52
C ASN A 98 20.01 17.26 -32.25
N ASP A 99 21.16 17.76 -31.79
CA ASP A 99 21.82 17.26 -30.58
C ASP A 99 20.95 17.45 -29.33
N SER A 100 20.11 18.49 -29.30
CA SER A 100 19.08 18.71 -28.27
C SER A 100 18.02 17.59 -28.26
N ASP A 101 17.64 17.08 -29.43
CA ASP A 101 16.62 16.02 -29.56
C ASP A 101 17.19 14.69 -29.10
N ARG A 102 18.47 14.42 -29.41
CA ARG A 102 19.20 13.26 -28.89
C ARG A 102 19.28 13.29 -27.36
N GLN A 103 19.61 14.42 -26.75
CA GLN A 103 19.65 14.55 -25.29
C GLN A 103 18.26 14.36 -24.66
N ARG A 104 17.21 14.94 -25.25
CA ARG A 104 15.83 14.77 -24.77
C ARG A 104 15.39 13.30 -24.87
N GLN A 105 15.74 12.62 -25.96
CA GLN A 105 15.43 11.22 -26.19
C GLN A 105 16.22 10.29 -25.24
N GLN A 106 17.47 10.61 -24.94
CA GLN A 106 18.26 9.88 -23.93
C GLN A 106 17.68 10.07 -22.52
N ARG A 107 17.28 11.29 -22.17
CA ARG A 107 16.62 11.58 -20.89
C ARG A 107 15.30 10.83 -20.75
N THR A 108 14.42 10.89 -21.75
CA THR A 108 13.14 10.15 -21.71
C THR A 108 13.36 8.64 -21.67
N ARG A 109 14.35 8.10 -22.40
CA ARG A 109 14.71 6.68 -22.30
C ARG A 109 15.27 6.31 -20.92
N MET A 110 16.10 7.17 -20.32
CA MET A 110 16.59 6.99 -18.95
C MET A 110 15.44 6.98 -17.94
N PHE A 111 14.54 7.96 -17.99
CA PHE A 111 13.38 8.01 -17.11
C PHE A 111 12.43 6.82 -17.32
N ALA A 112 12.20 6.41 -18.58
CA ALA A 112 11.40 5.22 -18.88
C ALA A 112 12.06 3.95 -18.32
N SER A 113 13.38 3.80 -18.48
CA SER A 113 14.13 2.66 -17.92
C SER A 113 14.15 2.66 -16.39
N ALA A 114 14.22 3.84 -15.76
CA ALA A 114 14.15 4.01 -14.31
C ALA A 114 12.76 3.67 -13.77
N ALA A 115 11.70 4.15 -14.42
CA ALA A 115 10.32 3.82 -14.05
C ALA A 115 10.02 2.32 -14.18
N ALA A 116 10.51 1.68 -15.25
CA ALA A 116 10.37 0.24 -15.44
C ALA A 116 11.09 -0.56 -14.34
N SER A 117 12.32 -0.17 -14.00
CA SER A 117 13.07 -0.86 -12.95
C SER A 117 12.46 -0.67 -11.56
N VAL A 118 11.94 0.51 -11.22
CA VAL A 118 11.19 0.75 -9.97
C VAL A 118 9.95 -0.13 -9.88
N THR A 119 9.20 -0.28 -10.97
CA THR A 119 7.98 -1.10 -11.01
C THR A 119 8.31 -2.58 -10.76
N VAL A 120 9.40 -3.09 -11.34
CA VAL A 120 9.88 -4.46 -11.12
C VAL A 120 10.35 -4.67 -9.68
N ILE A 121 11.09 -3.71 -9.11
CA ILE A 121 11.59 -3.80 -7.72
C ILE A 121 10.43 -3.80 -6.72
N LEU A 122 9.45 -2.91 -6.88
CA LEU A 122 8.27 -2.85 -6.00
C LEU A 122 7.41 -4.11 -6.13
N GLY A 123 7.21 -4.62 -7.34
CA GLY A 123 6.52 -5.89 -7.57
C GLY A 123 7.24 -7.07 -6.92
N GLY A 124 8.57 -7.14 -7.07
CA GLY A 124 9.42 -8.16 -6.45
C GLY A 124 9.44 -8.06 -4.92
N TYR A 125 9.51 -6.86 -4.35
CA TYR A 125 9.42 -6.63 -2.91
C TYR A 125 8.06 -7.07 -2.35
N GLY A 126 6.96 -6.71 -3.04
CA GLY A 126 5.63 -7.19 -2.69
C GLY A 126 5.54 -8.72 -2.70
N PHE A 127 6.12 -9.36 -3.72
CA PHE A 127 6.18 -10.82 -3.84
C PHE A 127 6.98 -11.47 -2.69
N TRP A 128 8.14 -10.91 -2.34
CA TRP A 128 8.98 -11.38 -1.25
C TRP A 128 8.34 -11.16 0.13
N ALA A 129 7.77 -9.97 0.38
CA ALA A 129 7.07 -9.62 1.61
C ALA A 129 5.84 -10.51 1.86
N MET A 130 5.21 -11.00 0.80
CA MET A 130 4.11 -11.97 0.89
C MET A 130 4.56 -13.40 1.23
N GLN A 131 5.87 -13.69 1.31
CA GLN A 131 6.42 -15.04 1.51
C GLN A 131 5.73 -16.11 0.66
N LEU A 132 5.40 -15.80 -0.59
CA LEU A 132 4.66 -16.70 -1.51
C LEU A 132 5.39 -18.02 -1.74
N TRP A 133 6.72 -18.07 -1.51
CA TRP A 133 7.50 -19.31 -1.51
C TRP A 133 7.07 -20.34 -0.46
N LYS A 134 6.42 -19.92 0.64
CA LYS A 134 5.87 -20.86 1.62
C LYS A 134 4.58 -21.55 1.15
N PHE A 135 3.93 -21.03 0.11
CA PHE A 135 2.69 -21.59 -0.46
C PHE A 135 2.95 -22.58 -1.62
N ILE A 136 4.20 -22.73 -2.05
CA ILE A 136 4.62 -23.68 -3.12
C ILE A 136 5.04 -25.04 -2.50
N LYS A 137 4.74 -25.29 -1.22
CA LYS A 137 4.85 -26.61 -0.59
C LYS A 137 3.48 -27.17 -0.25
#